data_AF-Q6S931-F1
#
_entry.id   AF-Q6S931-F1
#
_cell.length_a   1.000
_cell.length_b   1.000
_cell.length_c   1.000
_cell.angle_alpha   90.00
_cell.angle_beta   90.00
_cell.angle_gamma   90.00
#
_symmetry.space_group_name_H-M   'P 1'
#
loop_
_entity.id
_entity.type
_entity.pdbx_description
1 polymer ?
#
loop_
_entity_poly.entity_id
_entity_poly.type
_entity_poly.pdbx_seq_one_letter_code
_entity_poly.pdbx_strand_id
1 'polypeptide(L)'
;GGGSSDADKYKNAQDAKHLFDIIGKDVYDEVHKKNADYRGELQGRLSSATYPGDKDSSGTKPSSPCKLKCGYHTNVTKGHGREYPCNDRWDIRFSDKYGGQCTNEKIHGNSKGENGTEVGACAPFRRLHLCDHRLSHMQADKIMNKHNLLLEVCYAAKYEGKSLVEKHKKFKEENSDFNINICTVLARSFADIG
;
A
#
# COMPACT_ATOMS: atom_id res chain seq x y z
N GLY A 1 32.73 6.89 -29.05
CA GLY A 1 32.81 5.89 -27.97
C GLY A 1 31.46 5.23 -27.89
N GLY A 2 31.39 3.93 -28.19
CA GLY A 2 30.13 3.19 -28.27
C GLY A 2 29.41 3.15 -26.93
N GLY A 3 28.14 3.56 -26.93
CA GLY A 3 27.29 3.52 -25.76
C GLY A 3 27.10 2.08 -25.31
N SER A 4 27.43 1.81 -24.04
CA SER A 4 26.92 0.63 -23.35
C SER A 4 25.40 0.67 -23.48
N SER A 5 24.82 -0.36 -24.08
CA SER A 5 23.37 -0.40 -24.29
C SER A 5 22.68 -0.42 -22.93
N ASP A 6 21.57 0.32 -22.75
CA ASP A 6 20.79 0.28 -21.50
C ASP A 6 20.36 -1.15 -21.12
N ALA A 7 20.31 -2.07 -22.09
CA ALA A 7 20.07 -3.49 -21.87
C ALA A 7 21.18 -4.16 -21.03
N ASP A 8 22.45 -3.77 -21.19
CA ASP A 8 23.57 -4.35 -20.43
C ASP A 8 23.49 -4.04 -18.93
N LYS A 9 22.87 -2.92 -18.58
CA LYS A 9 22.71 -2.44 -17.19
C LYS A 9 21.95 -3.43 -16.30
N TYR A 10 20.99 -4.15 -16.88
CA TYR A 10 20.10 -5.03 -16.13
C TYR A 10 20.50 -6.51 -16.19
N LYS A 11 21.51 -6.87 -17.00
CA LYS A 11 21.93 -8.28 -17.23
C LYS A 11 22.46 -8.98 -15.99
N ASN A 12 22.94 -8.23 -15.00
CA ASN A 12 23.53 -8.79 -13.77
C ASN A 12 22.50 -9.04 -12.65
N ALA A 13 21.21 -8.86 -12.92
CA ALA A 13 20.17 -9.16 -11.95
C ALA A 13 20.13 -10.67 -11.64
N GLN A 14 20.10 -11.00 -10.35
CA GLN A 14 20.18 -12.39 -9.86
C GLN A 14 18.82 -13.09 -9.84
N ASP A 15 17.75 -12.32 -9.70
CA ASP A 15 16.37 -12.79 -9.71
C ASP A 15 15.45 -11.66 -10.19
N ALA A 16 14.16 -11.99 -10.38
CA ALA A 16 13.16 -11.03 -10.85
C ALA A 16 12.99 -9.84 -9.89
N LYS A 17 13.12 -10.06 -8.57
CA LYS A 17 13.00 -8.97 -7.58
C LYS A 17 14.17 -8.00 -7.73
N HIS A 18 15.40 -8.50 -7.81
CA HIS A 18 16.59 -7.69 -8.02
C HIS A 18 16.50 -6.90 -9.33
N LEU A 19 16.04 -7.53 -10.41
CA LEU A 19 15.82 -6.85 -11.69
C LEU A 19 14.87 -5.65 -11.55
N PHE A 20 13.69 -5.86 -10.96
CA PHE A 20 12.70 -4.79 -10.79
C PHE A 20 13.13 -3.72 -9.78
N ASP A 21 13.93 -4.07 -8.77
CA ASP A 21 14.50 -3.09 -7.85
C ASP A 21 15.50 -2.15 -8.56
N ILE A 22 16.33 -2.67 -9.47
CA ILE A 22 17.26 -1.85 -10.28
C ILE A 22 16.47 -0.91 -11.18
N ILE A 23 15.49 -1.43 -11.93
CA ILE A 23 14.63 -0.62 -12.82
C ILE A 23 13.88 0.43 -12.00
N GLY A 24 13.31 0.04 -10.86
CA GLY A 24 12.58 0.93 -9.96
C GLY A 24 13.45 2.07 -9.44
N LYS A 25 14.72 1.82 -9.14
CA LYS A 25 15.68 2.87 -8.77
C LYS A 25 15.89 3.88 -9.91
N ASP A 26 16.06 3.40 -11.13
CA ASP A 26 16.28 4.28 -12.28
C ASP A 26 15.08 5.16 -12.57
N VAL A 27 13.88 4.58 -12.54
CA VAL A 27 12.61 5.31 -12.68
C VAL A 27 12.45 6.31 -11.54
N TYR A 28 12.76 5.93 -10.30
CA TYR A 28 12.73 6.84 -9.15
C TYR A 28 13.68 8.02 -9.36
N ASP A 29 14.94 7.78 -9.75
CA ASP A 29 15.93 8.84 -9.94
C ASP A 29 15.53 9.82 -11.06
N GLU A 30 14.91 9.32 -12.13
CA GLU A 30 14.40 10.14 -13.23
C GLU A 30 13.21 11.00 -12.79
N VAL A 31 12.17 10.38 -12.19
CA VAL A 31 10.96 11.07 -11.74
C VAL A 31 11.27 12.04 -10.60
N HIS A 32 12.18 11.66 -9.70
CA HIS A 32 12.63 12.53 -8.63
C HIS A 32 13.19 13.81 -9.22
N LYS A 33 14.14 13.75 -10.15
CA LYS A 33 14.72 14.94 -10.81
C LYS A 33 13.65 15.79 -11.52
N LYS A 34 12.76 15.16 -12.29
CA LYS A 34 11.71 15.87 -13.05
C LYS A 34 10.68 16.59 -12.16
N ASN A 35 10.35 16.03 -11.01
CA ASN A 35 9.34 16.57 -10.12
C ASN A 35 9.88 17.54 -9.06
N ALA A 36 11.14 18.00 -9.18
CA ALA A 36 11.79 18.83 -8.18
C ALA A 36 10.98 20.09 -7.80
N ASP A 37 10.39 20.75 -8.81
CA ASP A 37 9.71 22.03 -8.63
C ASP A 37 8.38 21.91 -7.87
N TYR A 38 7.69 20.76 -7.97
CA TYR A 38 6.38 20.55 -7.35
C TYR A 38 6.44 19.92 -5.95
N ARG A 39 7.63 19.51 -5.49
CA ARG A 39 7.74 18.77 -4.21
C ARG A 39 7.22 19.60 -3.04
N GLY A 40 7.57 20.88 -2.95
CA GLY A 40 7.09 21.75 -1.88
C GLY A 40 5.55 21.90 -1.88
N GLU A 41 4.97 21.97 -3.07
CA GLU A 41 3.53 22.11 -3.27
C GLU A 41 2.74 20.85 -2.90
N LEU A 42 3.31 19.67 -3.13
CA LEU A 42 2.65 18.38 -2.85
C LEU A 42 3.07 17.75 -1.52
N GLN A 43 4.15 18.22 -0.89
CA GLN A 43 4.63 17.66 0.36
C GLN A 43 3.63 17.84 1.50
N GLY A 44 2.99 16.74 1.89
CA GLY A 44 2.21 16.63 3.12
C GLY A 44 3.10 16.73 4.37
N ARG A 45 2.49 17.21 5.46
CA ARG A 45 3.12 17.31 6.79
C ARG A 45 2.08 16.90 7.82
N LEU A 46 2.31 15.81 8.54
CA LEU A 46 1.35 15.31 9.53
C LEU A 46 1.06 16.32 10.64
N SER A 47 2.07 17.10 11.04
CA SER A 47 1.92 18.20 12.01
C SER A 47 0.98 19.32 11.54
N SER A 48 0.70 19.39 10.25
CA SER A 48 -0.18 20.40 9.64
C SER A 48 -1.56 19.85 9.30
N ALA A 49 -1.83 18.57 9.56
CA ALA A 49 -3.16 17.99 9.36
C ALA A 49 -4.16 18.58 10.36
N THR A 50 -5.40 18.74 9.92
CA THR A 50 -6.52 19.28 10.70
C THR A 50 -7.68 18.29 10.68
N TYR A 51 -8.35 18.14 11.83
CA TYR A 51 -9.43 17.17 12.04
C TYR A 51 -10.55 17.80 12.88
N PRO A 52 -11.44 18.62 12.25
CA PRO A 52 -12.44 19.42 12.97
C PRO A 52 -13.47 18.59 13.75
N GLY A 53 -13.76 17.35 13.31
CA GLY A 53 -14.71 16.44 13.95
C GLY A 53 -14.13 15.55 15.04
N ASP A 54 -12.91 15.82 15.49
CA ASP A 54 -12.30 15.09 16.59
C ASP A 54 -12.71 15.66 17.95
N LYS A 55 -13.23 14.81 18.83
CA LYS A 55 -13.68 15.22 20.17
C LYS A 55 -12.50 15.52 21.10
N ASP A 56 -11.31 15.03 20.75
CA ASP A 56 -10.08 15.20 21.51
C ASP A 56 -9.09 16.08 20.71
N SER A 57 -9.49 17.32 20.45
CA SER A 57 -8.66 18.30 19.73
C SER A 57 -7.42 18.75 20.54
N SER A 58 -7.41 18.48 21.85
CA SER A 58 -6.31 18.81 22.77
C SER A 58 -5.34 17.64 22.94
N GLY A 59 -4.26 17.66 22.15
CA GLY A 59 -3.02 16.93 22.44
C GLY A 59 -2.88 15.61 21.69
N THR A 60 -2.45 15.56 20.45
CA THR A 60 -1.28 16.23 19.87
C THR A 60 -1.39 15.96 18.38
N LYS A 61 -1.22 16.97 17.53
CA LYS A 61 -0.95 16.75 16.10
C LYS A 61 0.15 15.69 16.00
N PRO A 62 -0.16 14.45 15.56
CA PRO A 62 0.74 13.34 15.74
C PRO A 62 2.01 13.62 14.94
N SER A 63 3.10 13.87 15.66
CA SER A 63 4.40 14.16 15.05
C SER A 63 4.98 12.94 14.33
N SER A 64 4.42 11.76 14.60
CA SER A 64 4.84 10.48 14.03
C SER A 64 3.62 9.65 13.61
N PRO A 65 3.66 9.00 12.42
CA PRO A 65 2.67 8.02 11.99
C PRO A 65 2.45 6.91 13.03
N CYS A 66 3.48 6.55 13.80
CA CYS A 66 3.39 5.50 14.81
C CYS A 66 2.42 5.83 15.95
N LYS A 67 2.16 7.11 16.22
CA LYS A 67 1.26 7.57 17.29
C LYS A 67 -0.20 7.70 16.85
N LEU A 68 -0.51 7.45 15.59
CA LEU A 68 -1.88 7.49 15.06
C LEU A 68 -2.77 6.44 15.74
N LYS A 69 -3.95 6.83 16.22
CA LYS A 69 -4.90 5.93 16.90
C LYS A 69 -6.19 5.89 16.11
N CYS A 70 -6.61 4.69 15.67
CA CYS A 70 -7.87 4.52 14.96
C CYS A 70 -9.06 5.11 15.75
N GLY A 71 -9.99 5.75 15.04
CA GLY A 71 -11.13 6.47 15.61
C GLY A 71 -10.82 7.93 16.01
N TYR A 72 -9.54 8.29 16.16
CA TYR A 72 -9.08 9.65 16.44
C TYR A 72 -8.39 10.25 15.20
N HIS A 73 -8.19 11.55 15.19
CA HIS A 73 -7.48 12.29 14.15
C HIS A 73 -7.97 11.93 12.74
N THR A 74 -9.28 11.98 12.52
CA THR A 74 -9.91 11.50 11.28
C THR A 74 -10.80 12.55 10.66
N ASN A 75 -10.71 12.66 9.33
CA ASN A 75 -11.65 13.42 8.51
C ASN A 75 -12.69 12.53 7.83
N VAL A 76 -12.56 11.21 7.95
CA VAL A 76 -13.55 10.25 7.44
C VAL A 76 -14.75 10.17 8.39
N THR A 77 -15.92 9.93 7.81
CA THR A 77 -17.17 9.71 8.53
C THR A 77 -17.01 8.59 9.57
N LYS A 78 -17.27 8.91 10.84
CA LYS A 78 -17.24 7.96 11.95
C LYS A 78 -18.50 7.07 11.94
N GLY A 79 -18.34 5.80 12.29
CA GLY A 79 -19.44 4.86 12.51
C GLY A 79 -19.58 3.80 11.41
N HIS A 80 -20.18 2.68 11.81
CA HIS A 80 -20.31 1.45 11.01
C HIS A 80 -18.95 0.86 10.60
N GLY A 81 -17.90 1.02 11.41
CA GLY A 81 -16.60 0.42 11.15
C GLY A 81 -15.74 1.16 10.13
N ARG A 82 -16.25 2.23 9.50
CA ARG A 82 -15.57 2.99 8.44
C ARG A 82 -14.27 3.66 8.90
N GLU A 83 -14.14 3.91 10.20
CA GLU A 83 -12.93 4.44 10.81
C GLU A 83 -11.77 3.43 10.88
N TYR A 84 -12.02 2.12 10.72
CA TYR A 84 -11.00 1.07 10.81
C TYR A 84 -10.41 0.73 9.44
N PRO A 85 -9.09 0.90 9.21
CA PRO A 85 -8.50 0.64 7.89
C PRO A 85 -8.68 -0.78 7.37
N CYS A 86 -8.72 -1.78 8.26
CA CYS A 86 -8.88 -3.19 7.89
C CYS A 86 -10.31 -3.72 8.07
N ASN A 87 -11.34 -2.86 8.22
CA ASN A 87 -12.71 -3.34 8.40
C ASN A 87 -13.18 -4.16 7.20
N ASP A 88 -13.95 -5.23 7.46
CA ASP A 88 -14.46 -6.16 6.44
C ASP A 88 -13.37 -6.76 5.52
N ARG A 89 -12.11 -6.76 5.97
CA ARG A 89 -11.01 -7.43 5.28
C ARG A 89 -10.84 -8.82 5.83
N TRP A 90 -10.63 -9.78 4.92
CA TRP A 90 -10.46 -11.16 5.32
C TRP A 90 -9.15 -11.35 6.09
N ASP A 91 -9.17 -12.27 7.04
CA ASP A 91 -8.05 -12.55 7.94
C ASP A 91 -6.89 -13.26 7.26
N ILE A 92 -7.12 -13.88 6.11
CA ILE A 92 -6.12 -14.65 5.36
C ILE A 92 -5.34 -13.69 4.45
N ARG A 93 -4.09 -13.40 4.85
CA ARG A 93 -3.16 -12.56 4.07
C ARG A 93 -2.05 -13.38 3.39
N PHE A 94 -1.80 -14.58 3.90
CA PHE A 94 -0.83 -15.56 3.43
C PHE A 94 -1.56 -16.89 3.25
N SER A 95 -1.33 -17.57 2.15
CA SER A 95 -1.89 -18.89 1.88
C SER A 95 -0.90 -19.72 1.07
N ASP A 96 -0.70 -20.95 1.50
CA ASP A 96 -0.01 -22.04 0.80
C ASP A 96 -0.97 -22.88 -0.05
N LYS A 97 -2.27 -22.83 0.27
CA LYS A 97 -3.33 -23.63 -0.36
C LYS A 97 -4.05 -22.92 -1.51
N TYR A 98 -4.34 -21.63 -1.37
CA TYR A 98 -5.17 -20.89 -2.32
C TYR A 98 -4.32 -19.93 -3.18
N GLY A 99 -4.59 -19.91 -4.48
CA GLY A 99 -4.05 -18.93 -5.42
C GLY A 99 -4.75 -17.58 -5.35
N GLY A 100 -4.18 -16.56 -6.02
CA GLY A 100 -4.76 -15.22 -6.09
C GLY A 100 -6.06 -15.16 -6.90
N GLN A 101 -6.72 -13.99 -6.89
CA GLN A 101 -7.86 -13.70 -7.75
C GLN A 101 -7.36 -13.32 -9.15
N CYS A 102 -7.95 -13.86 -10.21
CA CYS A 102 -7.53 -13.60 -11.59
C CYS A 102 -8.69 -13.19 -12.51
N THR A 103 -9.92 -13.10 -12.00
CA THR A 103 -11.10 -12.84 -12.86
C THR A 103 -11.14 -11.43 -13.42
N ASN A 104 -11.57 -11.31 -14.68
CA ASN A 104 -11.79 -10.04 -15.36
C ASN A 104 -12.87 -9.15 -14.70
N GLU A 105 -13.82 -9.73 -14.00
CA GLU A 105 -14.84 -9.01 -13.22
C GLU A 105 -14.26 -8.25 -12.02
N LYS A 106 -13.09 -8.66 -11.51
CA LYS A 106 -12.47 -8.09 -10.31
C LYS A 106 -11.17 -7.36 -10.60
N ILE A 107 -10.53 -7.62 -11.74
CA ILE A 107 -9.24 -7.03 -12.12
C ILE A 107 -9.39 -6.28 -13.43
N HIS A 108 -9.21 -4.96 -13.37
CA HIS A 108 -9.21 -4.12 -14.55
C HIS A 108 -8.08 -4.52 -15.51
N GLY A 109 -8.39 -4.63 -16.80
CA GLY A 109 -7.45 -5.02 -17.86
C GLY A 109 -7.38 -6.53 -18.11
N ASN A 110 -7.94 -7.36 -17.23
CA ASN A 110 -8.12 -8.78 -17.52
C ASN A 110 -9.28 -8.99 -18.49
N SER A 111 -9.24 -10.10 -19.22
CA SER A 111 -10.26 -10.46 -20.20
C SER A 111 -10.46 -11.97 -20.27
N LYS A 112 -11.55 -12.41 -20.92
CA LYS A 112 -11.76 -13.83 -21.23
C LYS A 112 -11.14 -14.13 -22.59
N GLY A 113 -10.27 -15.13 -22.63
CA GLY A 113 -9.74 -15.69 -23.87
C GLY A 113 -10.78 -16.51 -24.63
N GLU A 114 -10.41 -16.95 -25.83
CA GLU A 114 -11.30 -17.68 -26.77
C GLU A 114 -11.93 -18.95 -26.15
N ASN A 115 -11.21 -19.61 -25.24
CA ASN A 115 -11.68 -20.81 -24.55
C ASN A 115 -12.40 -20.52 -23.22
N GLY A 116 -12.77 -19.26 -22.96
CA GLY A 116 -13.39 -18.83 -21.69
C GLY A 116 -12.43 -18.76 -20.50
N THR A 117 -11.12 -18.97 -20.72
CA THR A 117 -10.09 -18.84 -19.68
C THR A 117 -9.80 -17.38 -19.37
N GLU A 118 -9.61 -17.05 -18.09
CA GLU A 118 -9.17 -15.70 -17.69
C GLU A 118 -7.74 -15.46 -18.16
N VAL A 119 -7.51 -14.36 -18.88
CA VAL A 119 -6.20 -13.92 -19.36
C VAL A 119 -5.88 -12.56 -18.76
N GLY A 120 -4.75 -12.47 -18.06
CA GLY A 120 -4.28 -11.22 -17.47
C GLY A 120 -3.48 -11.43 -16.18
N ALA A 121 -3.60 -10.48 -15.26
CA ALA A 121 -2.90 -10.48 -13.99
C ALA A 121 -3.67 -11.23 -12.88
N CYS A 122 -2.96 -11.67 -11.85
CA CYS A 122 -3.57 -12.24 -10.65
C CYS A 122 -3.21 -11.41 -9.41
N ALA A 123 -4.22 -10.94 -8.68
CA ALA A 123 -4.05 -10.20 -7.45
C ALA A 123 -3.84 -11.17 -6.26
N PRO A 124 -2.73 -11.06 -5.50
CA PRO A 124 -2.49 -11.91 -4.35
C PRO A 124 -3.44 -11.57 -3.18
N PHE A 125 -3.70 -12.52 -2.27
CA PHE A 125 -4.50 -12.30 -1.04
C PHE A 125 -4.04 -11.08 -0.24
N ARG A 126 -2.73 -10.84 -0.20
CA ARG A 126 -2.15 -9.63 0.38
C ARG A 126 -2.77 -8.36 -0.23
N ARG A 127 -2.91 -8.25 -1.55
CA ARG A 127 -3.51 -7.08 -2.22
C ARG A 127 -5.04 -7.04 -2.07
N LEU A 128 -5.69 -8.20 -2.15
CA LEU A 128 -7.16 -8.32 -2.08
C LEU A 128 -7.72 -7.85 -0.75
N HIS A 129 -6.96 -8.02 0.33
CA HIS A 129 -7.39 -7.68 1.67
C HIS A 129 -6.60 -6.50 2.27
N LEU A 130 -5.99 -5.66 1.42
CA LEU A 130 -5.28 -4.45 1.82
C LEU A 130 -6.13 -3.63 2.81
N CYS A 131 -5.50 -3.08 3.85
CA CYS A 131 -6.19 -2.25 4.84
C CYS A 131 -6.47 -0.82 4.34
N ASP A 132 -7.25 -0.70 3.26
CA ASP A 132 -7.67 0.53 2.61
C ASP A 132 -9.16 0.86 2.83
N HIS A 133 -9.90 0.09 3.65
CA HIS A 133 -11.35 0.28 3.85
C HIS A 133 -11.67 1.73 4.25
N ARG A 134 -10.87 2.28 5.16
CA ARG A 134 -10.99 3.68 5.59
C ARG A 134 -10.74 4.67 4.45
N LEU A 135 -9.77 4.39 3.57
CA LEU A 135 -9.50 5.21 2.39
C LEU A 135 -10.68 5.15 1.40
N SER A 136 -11.28 3.97 1.20
CA SER A 136 -12.42 3.80 0.30
C SER A 136 -13.69 4.56 0.73
N HIS A 137 -13.82 4.87 2.02
CA HIS A 137 -14.94 5.62 2.58
C HIS A 137 -14.63 7.09 2.84
N MET A 138 -13.45 7.54 2.43
CA MET A 138 -13.05 8.93 2.49
C MET A 138 -13.92 9.77 1.56
N GLN A 139 -14.43 10.90 2.06
CA GLN A 139 -15.20 11.83 1.27
C GLN A 139 -14.27 12.93 0.75
N ALA A 140 -14.26 13.15 -0.56
CA ALA A 140 -13.33 14.06 -1.22
C ALA A 140 -13.47 15.51 -0.70
N ASP A 141 -14.69 15.94 -0.39
CA ASP A 141 -15.02 17.24 0.19
C ASP A 141 -14.49 17.44 1.62
N LYS A 142 -14.13 16.36 2.33
CA LYS A 142 -13.54 16.41 3.67
C LYS A 142 -12.01 16.44 3.66
N ILE A 143 -11.37 16.14 2.53
CA ILE A 143 -9.91 16.10 2.38
C ILE A 143 -9.50 17.19 1.40
N MET A 144 -9.53 18.43 1.90
CA MET A 144 -9.27 19.61 1.10
C MET A 144 -7.78 19.97 1.00
N ASN A 145 -6.88 19.19 1.60
CA ASN A 145 -5.45 19.47 1.56
C ASN A 145 -4.57 18.21 1.63
N LYS A 146 -3.33 18.34 1.15
CA LYS A 146 -2.28 17.31 1.14
C LYS A 146 -1.91 16.76 2.52
N HIS A 147 -2.08 17.54 3.58
CA HIS A 147 -1.73 17.12 4.94
C HIS A 147 -2.74 16.10 5.48
N ASN A 148 -4.02 16.35 5.20
CA ASN A 148 -5.12 15.46 5.56
C ASN A 148 -5.07 14.19 4.70
N LEU A 149 -4.75 14.29 3.41
CA LEU A 149 -4.53 13.10 2.58
C LEU A 149 -3.38 12.24 3.11
N LEU A 150 -2.24 12.85 3.45
CA LEU A 150 -1.10 12.15 4.05
C LEU A 150 -1.48 11.43 5.35
N LEU A 151 -2.27 12.07 6.21
CA LEU A 151 -2.77 11.48 7.45
C LEU A 151 -3.56 10.20 7.18
N GLU A 152 -4.47 10.24 6.21
CA GLU A 152 -5.30 9.10 5.83
C GLU A 152 -4.47 7.94 5.27
N VAL A 153 -3.51 8.23 4.38
CA VAL A 153 -2.58 7.23 3.83
C VAL A 153 -1.71 6.61 4.94
N CYS A 154 -1.24 7.41 5.90
CA CYS A 154 -0.47 6.91 7.04
C CYS A 154 -1.29 5.95 7.92
N TYR A 155 -2.60 6.17 8.07
CA TYR A 155 -3.48 5.24 8.77
C TYR A 155 -3.55 3.89 8.04
N ALA A 156 -3.78 3.89 6.73
CA ALA A 156 -3.79 2.66 5.95
C ALA A 156 -2.45 1.91 6.07
N ALA A 157 -1.33 2.61 5.84
CA ALA A 157 0.01 2.02 5.90
C ALA A 157 0.34 1.44 7.28
N LYS A 158 0.01 2.16 8.37
CA LYS A 158 0.26 1.68 9.74
C LYS A 158 -0.50 0.38 10.03
N TYR A 159 -1.78 0.35 9.72
CA TYR A 159 -2.64 -0.79 10.05
C TYR A 159 -2.39 -1.98 9.12
N GLU A 160 -2.12 -1.73 7.85
CA GLU A 160 -1.65 -2.74 6.90
C GLU A 160 -0.35 -3.39 7.38
N GLY A 161 0.67 -2.58 7.72
CA GLY A 161 1.94 -3.10 8.19
C GLY A 161 1.82 -3.92 9.47
N LYS A 162 1.04 -3.43 10.44
CA LYS A 162 0.75 -4.17 11.69
C LYS A 162 0.07 -5.52 11.39
N SER A 163 -0.97 -5.51 10.56
CA SER A 163 -1.70 -6.72 10.18
C SER A 163 -0.79 -7.75 9.52
N LEU A 164 0.03 -7.33 8.55
CA LEU A 164 0.96 -8.24 7.87
C LEU A 164 1.98 -8.87 8.81
N VAL A 165 2.55 -8.09 9.74
CA VAL A 165 3.50 -8.62 10.73
C VAL A 165 2.84 -9.67 11.61
N GLU A 166 1.63 -9.41 12.13
CA GLU A 166 0.90 -10.34 12.98
C GLU A 166 0.52 -11.63 12.24
N LYS A 167 -0.01 -11.49 11.01
CA LYS A 167 -0.43 -12.63 10.18
C LYS A 167 0.76 -13.45 9.68
N HIS A 168 1.89 -12.80 9.37
CA HIS A 168 3.11 -13.50 9.00
C HIS A 168 3.64 -14.36 10.14
N LYS A 169 3.63 -13.86 11.38
CA LYS A 169 4.08 -14.64 12.54
C LYS A 169 3.30 -15.94 12.67
N LYS A 170 1.97 -15.84 12.67
CA LYS A 170 1.06 -17.00 12.71
C LYS A 170 1.30 -17.96 11.55
N PHE A 171 1.38 -17.43 10.32
CA PHE A 171 1.61 -18.26 9.14
C PHE A 171 2.94 -19.02 9.24
N LYS A 172 4.03 -18.36 9.68
CA LYS A 172 5.36 -18.98 9.81
C LYS A 172 5.42 -20.07 10.88
N GLU A 173 4.63 -19.94 11.96
CA GLU A 173 4.52 -20.97 12.99
C GLU A 173 3.93 -22.27 12.44
N GLU A 174 2.92 -22.16 11.57
CA GLU A 174 2.25 -23.31 10.94
C GLU A 174 2.96 -23.81 9.67
N ASN A 175 3.78 -22.97 9.04
CA ASN A 175 4.40 -23.19 7.73
C ASN A 175 5.91 -22.88 7.78
N SER A 176 6.62 -23.52 8.70
CA SER A 176 8.03 -23.23 9.00
C SER A 176 8.98 -23.41 7.82
N ASP A 177 8.61 -24.24 6.85
CA ASP A 177 9.40 -24.50 5.64
C ASP A 177 9.37 -23.32 4.65
N PHE A 178 8.39 -22.42 4.78
CA PHE A 178 8.27 -21.26 3.92
C PHE A 178 9.16 -20.12 4.43
N ASN A 179 10.24 -19.86 3.70
CA ASN A 179 11.12 -18.72 3.97
C ASN A 179 10.53 -17.42 3.38
N ILE A 180 9.55 -16.84 4.08
CA ILE A 180 8.98 -15.54 3.73
C ILE A 180 9.75 -14.44 4.49
N ASN A 181 10.23 -13.45 3.74
CA ASN A 181 10.82 -12.24 4.32
C ASN A 181 9.76 -11.16 4.50
N ILE A 182 9.40 -10.85 5.76
CA ILE A 182 8.41 -9.83 6.09
C ILE A 182 8.70 -8.45 5.48
N CYS A 183 9.97 -8.03 5.36
CA CYS A 183 10.33 -6.76 4.74
C CYS A 183 9.97 -6.73 3.25
N THR A 184 10.10 -7.87 2.55
CA THR A 184 9.67 -7.98 1.15
C THR A 184 8.15 -7.90 1.02
N VAL A 185 7.41 -8.51 1.95
CA VAL A 185 5.94 -8.43 1.99
C VAL A 185 5.48 -6.99 2.25
N LEU A 186 6.12 -6.30 3.20
CA LEU A 186 5.84 -4.90 3.52
C LEU A 186 6.17 -3.98 2.33
N ALA A 187 7.29 -4.20 1.64
CA ALA A 187 7.63 -3.44 0.43
C ALA A 187 6.59 -3.60 -0.68
N ARG A 188 6.06 -4.82 -0.87
CA ARG A 188 4.96 -5.07 -1.81
C ARG A 188 3.65 -4.37 -1.40
N SER A 189 3.33 -4.32 -0.10
CA SER A 189 2.16 -3.53 0.37
C SER A 189 2.38 -2.03 0.27
N PHE A 190 3.60 -1.55 0.48
CA PHE A 190 3.94 -0.16 0.20
C PHE A 190 3.72 0.19 -1.27
N ALA A 191 4.20 -0.66 -2.19
CA ALA A 191 3.99 -0.48 -3.62
C ALA A 191 2.52 -0.54 -4.04
N ASP A 192 1.67 -1.31 -3.35
CA ASP A 192 0.23 -1.38 -3.63
C ASP A 192 -0.59 -0.22 -3.05
N ILE A 193 -0.05 0.47 -2.02
CA ILE A 193 -0.67 1.67 -1.44
C ILE A 193 -0.36 2.91 -2.28
N GLY A 194 0.86 2.99 -2.83
CA GLY A 194 1.30 4.07 -3.72
C GLY A 194 0.56 4.07 -5.04
#